data_AF-A0A1M6I184-F1
#
_entry.id   AF-A0A1M6I184-F1
#
_cell.length_a   1.000
_cell.length_b   1.000
_cell.length_c   1.000
_cell.angle_alpha   90.00
_cell.angle_beta   90.00
_cell.angle_gamma   90.00
#
_symmetry.space_group_name_H-M   'P 1'
#
loop_
_entity.id
_entity.type
_entity.pdbx_description
1 polymer ?
#
loop_
_entity_poly.entity_id
_entity_poly.type
_entity_poly.pdbx_seq_one_letter_code
_entity_poly.pdbx_strand_id
1 'polypeptide(L)'
;MTQEEIKNLIGYKEDRAQVLKNKKQSLVDLEAEISKSKLKRTVQSAFYTVKYFFLMFCLILSLLIGVVGLIYPNALFLNSSKFKSDFVDDYKSEYQKETSKNLEISFKEIQGNSKFTSKTLEQNIDKSVTTTAVKNSHFYIRVIAFVFLCFAGIIWYLIKMNNKLKESDKVIEKVIKTNQEIIKDYELSIDEENREISDLKQKLS
;
A
#
# COMPACT_ATOMS: atom_id res chain seq x y z
N MET A 1 23.32 65.99 -1.50
CA MET A 1 22.96 65.39 -2.80
C MET A 1 22.58 66.50 -3.75
N THR A 2 23.10 66.47 -4.97
CA THR A 2 22.69 67.35 -6.07
C THR A 2 21.35 66.87 -6.65
N GLN A 3 20.58 67.73 -7.34
CA GLN A 3 19.30 67.33 -7.96
C GLN A 3 19.49 66.17 -8.97
N GLU A 4 20.63 66.13 -9.65
CA GLU A 4 20.99 65.10 -10.61
C GLU A 4 21.29 63.75 -9.93
N GLU A 5 21.94 63.77 -8.76
CA GLU A 5 22.10 62.58 -7.90
C GLU A 5 20.76 62.04 -7.41
N ILE A 6 19.79 62.92 -7.06
CA ILE A 6 18.45 62.49 -6.61
C ILE A 6 17.68 61.83 -7.75
N LYS A 7 17.73 62.37 -8.97
CA LYS A 7 17.09 61.77 -10.15
C LYS A 7 17.67 60.40 -10.50
N ASN A 8 19.00 60.25 -10.46
CA ASN A 8 19.67 58.97 -10.70
C ASN A 8 19.30 57.92 -9.64
N LEU A 9 19.20 58.33 -8.37
CA LEU A 9 18.79 57.45 -7.28
C LEU A 9 17.33 56.98 -7.44
N ILE A 10 16.42 57.87 -7.86
CA ILE A 10 15.02 57.51 -8.16
C ILE A 10 14.97 56.46 -9.27
N GLY A 11 15.67 56.66 -10.39
CA GLY A 11 15.68 55.71 -11.50
C GLY A 11 16.17 54.32 -11.09
N TYR A 12 17.28 54.26 -10.33
CA TYR A 12 17.79 53.00 -9.78
C TYR A 12 16.77 52.28 -8.88
N LYS A 13 16.06 53.03 -8.04
CA LYS A 13 15.03 52.46 -7.15
C LYS A 13 13.80 51.99 -7.92
N GLU A 14 13.38 52.71 -8.94
CA GLU A 14 12.29 52.31 -9.84
C GLU A 14 12.61 51.00 -10.58
N ASP A 15 13.83 50.88 -11.11
CA ASP A 15 14.32 49.65 -11.75
C ASP A 15 14.33 48.47 -10.76
N ARG A 16 14.84 48.70 -9.54
CA ARG A 16 14.84 47.69 -8.48
C ARG A 16 13.42 47.26 -8.12
N ALA A 17 12.49 48.20 -7.92
CA ALA A 17 11.10 47.91 -7.62
C ALA A 17 10.43 47.08 -8.73
N GLN A 18 10.75 47.37 -9.99
CA GLN A 18 10.24 46.60 -11.13
C GLN A 18 10.79 45.17 -11.16
N VAL A 19 12.08 44.97 -10.88
CA VAL A 19 12.67 43.63 -10.75
C VAL A 19 12.02 42.83 -9.63
N LEU A 20 11.76 43.46 -8.47
CA LEU A 20 11.07 42.83 -7.34
C LEU A 20 9.64 42.42 -7.71
N LYS A 21 8.88 43.28 -8.43
CA LYS A 21 7.54 42.96 -8.93
C LYS A 21 7.55 41.75 -9.88
N ASN A 22 8.47 41.72 -10.83
CA ASN A 22 8.59 40.61 -11.78
C ASN A 22 8.90 39.28 -11.08
N LYS A 23 9.79 39.30 -10.08
CA LYS A 23 10.11 38.11 -9.27
C LYS A 23 8.93 37.68 -8.41
N LYS A 24 8.23 38.61 -7.76
CA LYS A 24 7.00 38.33 -7.00
C LYS A 24 5.97 37.63 -7.90
N GLN A 25 5.73 38.15 -9.11
CA GLN A 25 4.78 37.55 -10.05
C GLN A 25 5.17 36.13 -10.44
N SER A 26 6.46 35.88 -10.70
CA SER A 26 6.96 34.53 -11.01
C SER A 26 6.70 33.53 -9.88
N LEU A 27 6.82 33.97 -8.62
CA LEU A 27 6.51 33.13 -7.46
C LEU A 27 5.01 32.88 -7.29
N VAL A 28 4.17 33.87 -7.59
CA VAL A 28 2.70 33.74 -7.58
C VAL A 28 2.24 32.75 -8.65
N ASP A 29 2.81 32.83 -9.85
CA ASP A 29 2.49 31.91 -10.96
C ASP A 29 2.90 30.47 -10.61
N LEU A 30 4.08 30.30 -10.00
CA LEU A 30 4.56 29.01 -9.50
C LEU A 30 3.68 28.46 -8.37
N GLU A 31 3.21 29.31 -7.45
CA GLU A 31 2.23 28.90 -6.46
C GLU A 31 0.93 28.45 -7.10
N ALA A 32 0.40 29.19 -8.07
CA ALA A 32 -0.85 28.86 -8.76
C ALA A 32 -0.76 27.51 -9.50
N GLU A 33 0.38 27.22 -10.12
CA GLU A 33 0.66 25.94 -10.77
C GLU A 33 0.68 24.78 -9.76
N ILE A 34 1.35 24.96 -8.62
CA ILE A 34 1.41 23.97 -7.54
C ILE A 34 0.05 23.83 -6.81
N SER A 35 -0.71 24.93 -6.72
CA SER A 35 -1.97 25.10 -5.96
C SER A 35 -3.20 24.54 -6.66
N LYS A 36 -3.21 24.44 -8.00
CA LYS A 36 -4.32 23.83 -8.77
C LYS A 36 -4.72 22.43 -8.28
N SER A 37 -3.85 21.75 -7.51
CA SER A 37 -4.11 20.43 -6.93
C SER A 37 -4.37 20.42 -5.41
N LYS A 38 -4.54 21.55 -4.72
CA LYS A 38 -4.59 21.62 -3.24
C LYS A 38 -5.77 20.83 -2.64
N LEU A 39 -6.98 21.05 -3.15
CA LEU A 39 -8.20 20.39 -2.67
C LEU A 39 -8.20 18.88 -3.02
N LYS A 40 -7.71 18.53 -4.21
CA LYS A 40 -7.47 17.14 -4.63
C LYS A 40 -6.48 16.44 -3.70
N ARG A 41 -5.36 17.10 -3.35
CA ARG A 41 -4.33 16.55 -2.44
C ARG A 41 -4.85 16.35 -1.02
N THR A 42 -5.66 17.26 -0.49
CA THR A 42 -6.24 17.09 0.86
C THR A 42 -7.18 15.88 0.92
N VAL A 43 -8.09 15.74 -0.04
CA VAL A 43 -9.00 14.59 -0.14
C VAL A 43 -8.21 13.30 -0.35
N GLN A 44 -7.17 13.35 -1.20
CA GLN A 44 -6.30 12.22 -1.49
C GLN A 44 -5.46 11.79 -0.27
N SER A 45 -5.01 12.74 0.55
CA SER A 45 -4.31 12.48 1.83
C SER A 45 -5.22 11.81 2.87
N ALA A 46 -6.48 12.25 3.00
CA ALA A 46 -7.47 11.60 3.84
C ALA A 46 -7.75 10.17 3.35
N PHE A 47 -7.93 9.99 2.04
CA PHE A 47 -8.10 8.68 1.41
C PHE A 47 -6.89 7.77 1.67
N TYR A 48 -5.66 8.27 1.56
CA TYR A 48 -4.44 7.51 1.87
C TYR A 48 -4.37 7.08 3.32
N THR A 49 -4.93 7.87 4.25
CA THR A 49 -5.00 7.53 5.67
C THR A 49 -5.97 6.39 5.92
N VAL A 50 -7.19 6.45 5.38
CA VAL A 50 -8.17 5.35 5.49
C VAL A 50 -7.64 4.08 4.83
N LYS A 51 -7.08 4.21 3.62
CA LYS A 51 -6.44 3.10 2.90
C LYS A 51 -5.30 2.47 3.70
N TYR A 52 -4.50 3.27 4.41
CA TYR A 52 -3.42 2.76 5.27
C TYR A 52 -3.95 1.88 6.40
N PHE A 53 -4.98 2.32 7.13
CA PHE A 53 -5.56 1.52 8.21
C PHE A 53 -6.18 0.22 7.70
N PHE A 54 -6.88 0.28 6.57
CA PHE A 54 -7.42 -0.91 5.91
C PHE A 54 -6.31 -1.88 5.49
N LEU A 55 -5.25 -1.39 4.84
CA LEU A 55 -4.12 -2.22 4.44
C LEU A 55 -3.38 -2.81 5.65
N MET A 56 -3.21 -2.05 6.73
CA MET A 56 -2.62 -2.55 7.98
C MET A 56 -3.47 -3.66 8.60
N PHE A 57 -4.79 -3.51 8.61
CA PHE A 57 -5.69 -4.55 9.08
C PHE A 57 -5.56 -5.82 8.21
N CYS A 58 -5.58 -5.69 6.88
CA CYS A 58 -5.37 -6.81 5.97
C CYS A 58 -4.00 -7.47 6.14
N LEU A 59 -2.95 -6.69 6.42
CA LEU A 59 -1.61 -7.20 6.69
C LEU A 59 -1.59 -8.08 7.94
N ILE A 60 -2.14 -7.57 9.04
CA ILE A 60 -2.21 -8.29 10.32
C ILE A 60 -3.01 -9.59 10.15
N LEU A 61 -4.16 -9.52 9.46
CA LEU A 61 -5.00 -10.69 9.20
C LEU A 61 -4.26 -11.72 8.34
N SER A 62 -3.59 -11.28 7.28
CA SER A 62 -2.83 -12.18 6.38
C SER A 62 -1.64 -12.83 7.10
N LEU A 63 -0.95 -12.09 7.97
CA LEU A 63 0.12 -12.65 8.81
C LEU A 63 -0.42 -13.65 9.83
N LEU A 64 -1.54 -13.35 10.49
CA LEU A 64 -2.18 -14.28 11.43
C LEU A 64 -2.56 -15.59 10.73
N ILE A 65 -3.26 -15.52 9.61
CA ILE A 65 -3.67 -16.70 8.85
C ILE A 65 -2.44 -17.44 8.29
N GLY A 66 -1.45 -16.73 7.76
CA GLY A 66 -0.23 -17.33 7.23
C GLY A 66 0.62 -18.04 8.28
N VAL A 67 0.84 -17.42 9.44
CA VAL A 67 1.65 -18.00 10.52
C VAL A 67 0.91 -19.19 11.17
N VAL A 68 -0.37 -19.02 11.51
CA VAL A 68 -1.16 -20.09 12.11
C VAL A 68 -1.28 -21.26 11.13
N GLY A 69 -1.44 -21.02 9.83
CA GLY A 69 -1.62 -22.09 8.83
C GLY A 69 -0.35 -22.89 8.55
N LEU A 70 0.82 -22.26 8.68
CA LEU A 70 2.10 -22.95 8.56
C LEU A 70 2.43 -23.80 9.79
N ILE A 71 2.29 -23.21 10.99
CA ILE A 71 2.73 -23.85 12.25
C ILE A 71 1.66 -24.80 12.79
N TYR A 72 0.40 -24.37 12.76
CA TYR A 72 -0.75 -25.09 13.31
C TYR A 72 -1.89 -25.21 12.29
N PRO A 73 -1.70 -25.96 11.17
CA PRO A 73 -2.74 -26.13 10.15
C PRO A 73 -4.05 -26.70 10.72
N ASN A 74 -3.96 -27.42 11.83
CA ASN A 74 -5.10 -27.95 12.58
C ASN A 74 -6.04 -26.86 13.12
N ALA A 75 -5.50 -25.69 13.48
CA ALA A 75 -6.24 -24.63 14.14
C ALA A 75 -7.12 -23.80 13.18
N LEU A 76 -6.75 -23.71 11.89
CA LEU A 76 -7.43 -22.80 10.96
C LEU A 76 -8.67 -23.40 10.28
N PHE A 77 -8.72 -24.72 10.04
CA PHE A 77 -9.87 -25.36 9.36
C PHE A 77 -10.16 -26.82 9.78
N LEU A 78 -9.17 -27.51 10.34
CA LEU A 78 -9.23 -28.96 10.63
C LEU A 78 -9.81 -29.32 12.00
N ASN A 79 -10.02 -28.34 12.87
CA ASN A 79 -10.82 -28.51 14.10
C ASN A 79 -12.34 -28.58 13.83
N SER A 80 -12.79 -28.18 12.63
CA SER A 80 -14.17 -28.42 12.22
C SER A 80 -14.32 -29.87 11.78
N SER A 81 -15.04 -30.67 12.55
CA SER A 81 -15.34 -32.07 12.23
C SER A 81 -15.98 -32.22 10.86
N LYS A 82 -16.81 -31.25 10.46
CA LYS A 82 -17.48 -31.19 9.16
C LYS A 82 -16.53 -30.96 8.00
N PHE A 83 -15.63 -29.97 8.10
CA PHE A 83 -14.64 -29.72 7.04
C PHE A 83 -13.71 -30.93 6.84
N LYS A 84 -13.33 -31.59 7.93
CA LYS A 84 -12.52 -32.79 7.89
C LYS A 84 -13.26 -33.97 7.24
N SER A 85 -14.55 -34.18 7.55
CA SER A 85 -15.31 -35.26 6.91
C SER A 85 -15.50 -34.97 5.42
N ASP A 86 -15.94 -33.75 5.07
CA ASP A 86 -16.20 -33.37 3.68
C ASP A 86 -14.94 -33.53 2.81
N PHE A 87 -13.78 -33.07 3.30
CA PHE A 87 -12.51 -33.23 2.58
C PHE A 87 -12.08 -34.70 2.45
N VAL A 88 -12.25 -35.50 3.50
CA VAL A 88 -11.90 -36.93 3.47
C VAL A 88 -12.82 -37.68 2.53
N ASP A 89 -14.12 -37.37 2.52
CA ASP A 89 -15.13 -38.02 1.68
C ASP A 89 -14.92 -37.66 0.21
N ASP A 90 -14.60 -36.40 -0.10
CA ASP A 90 -14.22 -35.98 -1.46
C ASP A 90 -12.94 -36.70 -1.93
N TYR A 91 -11.91 -36.77 -1.08
CA TYR A 91 -10.68 -37.48 -1.41
C TYR A 91 -10.91 -38.98 -1.61
N LYS A 92 -11.74 -39.61 -0.77
CA LYS A 92 -12.12 -41.03 -0.91
C LYS A 92 -12.92 -41.28 -2.18
N SER A 93 -13.87 -40.40 -2.51
CA SER A 93 -14.68 -40.48 -3.73
C SER A 93 -13.79 -40.37 -4.98
N GLU A 94 -12.84 -39.44 -4.99
CA GLU A 94 -11.91 -39.27 -6.11
C GLU A 94 -10.93 -40.45 -6.22
N TYR A 95 -10.38 -40.89 -5.08
CA TYR A 95 -9.56 -42.10 -5.04
C TYR A 95 -10.32 -43.33 -5.53
N GLN A 96 -11.60 -43.49 -5.17
CA GLN A 96 -12.43 -44.58 -5.67
C GLN A 96 -12.66 -44.47 -7.17
N LYS A 97 -12.89 -43.28 -7.73
CA LYS A 97 -13.02 -43.10 -9.19
C LYS A 97 -11.74 -43.43 -9.93
N GLU A 98 -10.59 -42.97 -9.46
CA GLU A 98 -9.30 -43.23 -10.12
C GLU A 98 -8.82 -44.68 -9.92
N THR A 99 -9.09 -45.25 -8.74
CA THR A 99 -8.54 -46.55 -8.36
C THR A 99 -9.51 -47.70 -8.59
N SER A 100 -10.82 -47.49 -8.76
CA SER A 100 -11.80 -48.56 -9.04
C SER A 100 -11.44 -49.40 -10.26
N LYS A 101 -10.80 -48.82 -11.28
CA LYS A 101 -10.26 -49.59 -12.42
C LYS A 101 -9.09 -50.52 -12.08
N ASN A 102 -8.26 -50.19 -11.10
CA ASN A 102 -7.04 -50.95 -10.75
C ASN A 102 -7.20 -51.83 -9.49
N LEU A 103 -8.05 -51.42 -8.54
CA LEU A 103 -8.36 -52.18 -7.32
C LEU A 103 -9.23 -53.39 -7.62
N GLU A 104 -10.22 -53.29 -8.52
CA GLU A 104 -11.07 -54.44 -8.88
C GLU A 104 -10.25 -55.59 -9.51
N ILE A 105 -9.18 -55.25 -10.24
CA ILE A 105 -8.21 -56.21 -10.78
C ILE A 105 -7.36 -56.82 -9.67
N SER A 106 -6.84 -55.99 -8.75
CA SER A 106 -5.99 -56.45 -7.63
C SER A 106 -6.75 -57.26 -6.57
N PHE A 107 -8.03 -56.97 -6.33
CA PHE A 107 -8.89 -57.71 -5.39
C PHE A 107 -9.20 -59.13 -5.88
N LYS A 108 -9.31 -59.34 -7.20
CA LYS A 108 -9.46 -60.68 -7.79
C LYS A 108 -8.20 -61.53 -7.62
N GLU A 109 -7.01 -60.93 -7.62
CA GLU A 109 -5.74 -61.64 -7.42
C GLU A 109 -5.48 -61.99 -5.94
N ILE A 110 -5.93 -61.16 -4.99
CA ILE A 110 -5.67 -61.36 -3.55
C ILE A 110 -6.62 -62.39 -2.90
N GLN A 111 -7.83 -62.60 -3.43
CA GLN A 111 -8.76 -63.64 -2.95
C GLN A 111 -8.19 -65.07 -3.04
N GLY A 112 -7.09 -65.29 -3.78
CA GLY A 112 -6.38 -66.57 -3.82
C GLY A 112 -5.51 -66.87 -2.59
N ASN A 113 -5.33 -65.94 -1.66
CA ASN A 113 -4.40 -66.09 -0.53
C ASN A 113 -5.13 -66.04 0.83
N SER A 114 -5.32 -67.23 1.43
CA SER A 114 -6.23 -67.52 2.56
C SER A 114 -5.90 -66.87 3.92
N LYS A 115 -4.93 -65.96 3.98
CA LYS A 115 -4.51 -65.28 5.23
C LYS A 115 -5.05 -63.85 5.38
N PHE A 116 -5.70 -63.29 4.36
CA PHE A 116 -6.30 -61.95 4.42
C PHE A 116 -7.81 -62.02 4.19
N THR A 117 -8.61 -61.70 5.21
CA THR A 117 -10.04 -61.44 5.05
C THR A 117 -10.25 -60.13 4.29
N SER A 118 -11.15 -60.12 3.30
CA SER A 118 -11.51 -58.92 2.51
C SER A 118 -11.80 -57.71 3.40
N LYS A 119 -12.53 -57.94 4.50
CA LYS A 119 -12.88 -56.92 5.51
C LYS A 119 -11.65 -56.26 6.16
N THR A 120 -10.59 -57.01 6.43
CA THR A 120 -9.36 -56.48 7.03
C THR A 120 -8.56 -55.67 6.01
N LEU A 121 -8.60 -56.08 4.73
CA LEU A 121 -7.98 -55.35 3.64
C LEU A 121 -8.70 -54.02 3.38
N GLU A 122 -10.03 -54.04 3.31
CA GLU A 122 -10.88 -52.85 3.18
C GLU A 122 -10.64 -51.84 4.30
N GLN A 123 -10.57 -52.30 5.56
CA GLN A 123 -10.28 -51.45 6.71
C GLN A 123 -8.87 -50.81 6.65
N ASN A 124 -7.87 -51.56 6.20
CA ASN A 124 -6.51 -51.05 6.06
C ASN A 124 -6.39 -50.04 4.91
N ILE A 125 -7.08 -50.29 3.79
CA ILE A 125 -7.18 -49.36 2.66
C ILE A 125 -7.89 -48.07 3.10
N ASP A 126 -9.04 -48.17 3.76
CA ASP A 126 -9.80 -47.00 4.22
C ASP A 126 -8.99 -46.14 5.20
N LYS A 127 -8.28 -46.78 6.14
CA LYS A 127 -7.38 -46.10 7.08
C LYS A 127 -6.21 -45.43 6.37
N SER A 128 -5.61 -46.09 5.38
CA SER A 128 -4.52 -45.53 4.57
C SER A 128 -4.98 -44.32 3.76
N VAL A 129 -6.11 -44.43 3.05
CA VAL A 129 -6.70 -43.33 2.26
C VAL A 129 -7.06 -42.15 3.15
N THR A 130 -7.69 -42.39 4.30
CA THR A 130 -8.02 -41.33 5.27
C THR A 130 -6.77 -40.63 5.81
N THR A 131 -5.72 -41.40 6.13
CA THR A 131 -4.45 -40.83 6.62
C THR A 131 -3.76 -39.98 5.56
N THR A 132 -3.77 -40.43 4.30
CA THR A 132 -3.22 -39.70 3.16
C THR A 132 -4.03 -38.44 2.88
N ALA A 133 -5.35 -38.50 2.92
CA ALA A 133 -6.23 -37.33 2.78
C ALA A 133 -5.91 -36.26 3.83
N VAL A 134 -5.76 -36.64 5.10
CA VAL A 134 -5.41 -35.71 6.19
C VAL A 134 -4.00 -35.12 6.01
N LYS A 135 -3.02 -35.91 5.57
CA LYS A 135 -1.68 -35.37 5.26
C LYS A 135 -1.71 -34.38 4.10
N ASN A 136 -2.47 -34.68 3.05
CA ASN A 136 -2.62 -33.80 1.90
C ASN A 136 -3.35 -32.51 2.28
N SER A 137 -4.38 -32.55 3.13
CA SER A 137 -5.04 -31.33 3.61
C SER A 137 -4.09 -30.43 4.40
N HIS A 138 -3.23 -30.99 5.27
CA HIS A 138 -2.18 -30.19 5.92
C HIS A 138 -1.22 -29.54 4.92
N PHE A 139 -0.83 -30.27 3.88
CA PHE A 139 0.03 -29.73 2.83
C PHE A 139 -0.64 -28.56 2.10
N TYR A 140 -1.89 -28.73 1.65
CA TYR A 140 -2.64 -27.65 0.97
C TYR A 140 -2.83 -26.42 1.87
N ILE A 141 -3.15 -26.62 3.16
CA ILE A 141 -3.29 -25.51 4.11
C ILE A 141 -1.95 -24.76 4.26
N ARG A 142 -0.81 -25.46 4.32
CA ARG A 142 0.51 -24.81 4.37
C ARG A 142 0.82 -24.02 3.10
N VAL A 143 0.44 -24.53 1.92
CA VAL A 143 0.60 -23.81 0.65
C VAL A 143 -0.25 -22.54 0.64
N ILE A 144 -1.52 -22.63 1.03
CA ILE A 144 -2.41 -21.45 1.15
C ILE A 144 -1.82 -20.45 2.14
N ALA A 145 -1.34 -20.91 3.29
CA ALA A 145 -0.72 -20.07 4.31
C ALA A 145 0.53 -19.36 3.81
N PHE A 146 1.36 -20.03 3.01
CA PHE A 146 2.51 -19.42 2.35
C PHE A 146 2.09 -18.32 1.36
N VAL A 147 1.03 -18.55 0.58
CA VAL A 147 0.45 -17.53 -0.31
C VAL A 147 -0.01 -16.30 0.48
N PHE A 148 -0.66 -16.47 1.64
CA PHE A 148 -1.02 -15.36 2.52
C PHE A 148 0.18 -14.56 3.03
N LEU A 149 1.32 -15.23 3.30
CA LEU A 149 2.57 -14.52 3.64
C LEU A 149 3.14 -13.73 2.46
N CYS A 150 3.08 -14.27 1.24
CA CYS A 150 3.45 -13.52 0.04
C CYS A 150 2.56 -12.28 -0.14
N PHE A 151 1.24 -12.43 0.05
CA PHE A 151 0.31 -11.30 0.06
C PHE A 151 0.64 -10.27 1.15
N ALA A 152 1.01 -10.71 2.35
CA ALA A 152 1.45 -9.81 3.42
C ALA A 152 2.66 -8.97 2.98
N GLY A 153 3.64 -9.58 2.29
CA GLY A 153 4.78 -8.87 1.71
C GLY A 153 4.36 -7.78 0.69
N ILE A 154 3.43 -8.10 -0.20
CA ILE A 154 2.89 -7.14 -1.18
C ILE A 154 2.17 -5.99 -0.48
N ILE A 155 1.31 -6.30 0.50
CA ILE A 155 0.58 -5.28 1.28
C ILE A 155 1.56 -4.36 2.01
N TRP A 156 2.61 -4.91 2.61
CA TRP A 156 3.64 -4.11 3.27
C TRP A 156 4.34 -3.17 2.30
N TYR A 157 4.68 -3.64 1.10
CA TYR A 157 5.25 -2.79 0.05
C TYR A 157 4.30 -1.63 -0.32
N LEU A 158 3.00 -1.91 -0.49
CA LEU A 158 2.00 -0.88 -0.77
C LEU A 158 1.89 0.16 0.36
N ILE A 159 1.96 -0.29 1.62
CA ILE A 159 1.99 0.60 2.79
C ILE A 159 3.21 1.54 2.73
N LYS A 160 4.40 1.02 2.43
CA LYS A 160 5.62 1.82 2.31
C LYS A 160 5.51 2.87 1.20
N MET A 161 4.94 2.49 0.06
CA MET A 161 4.70 3.40 -1.06
C MET A 161 3.72 4.52 -0.68
N ASN A 162 2.66 4.19 0.06
CA ASN A 162 1.67 5.14 0.54
C ASN A 162 2.28 6.19 1.50
N ASN A 163 3.19 5.76 2.38
CA ASN A 163 3.92 6.67 3.27
C ASN A 163 4.84 7.62 2.49
N LYS A 164 5.54 7.13 1.47
CA LYS A 164 6.40 7.95 0.60
C LYS A 164 5.60 9.05 -0.13
N LEU A 165 4.41 8.73 -0.60
CA LEU A 165 3.51 9.70 -1.23
C LEU A 165 3.06 10.78 -0.23
N LYS A 166 2.67 10.38 0.99
CA LYS A 166 2.34 11.33 2.07
C LYS A 166 3.51 12.26 2.43
N GLU A 167 4.74 11.75 2.47
CA GLU A 167 5.92 12.58 2.71
C GLU A 167 6.14 13.59 1.59
N SER A 168 6.02 13.17 0.33
CA SER A 168 6.08 14.07 -0.81
C SER A 168 5.02 15.17 -0.72
N ASP A 169 3.79 14.83 -0.34
CA ASP A 169 2.74 15.82 -0.13
C ASP A 169 3.09 16.82 0.99
N LYS A 170 3.64 16.35 2.12
CA LYS A 170 4.10 17.26 3.19
C LYS A 170 5.18 18.23 2.72
N VAL A 171 6.14 17.75 1.92
CA VAL A 171 7.21 18.60 1.36
C VAL A 171 6.61 19.68 0.46
N ILE A 172 5.69 19.33 -0.43
CA ILE A 172 5.07 20.32 -1.32
C ILE A 172 4.24 21.33 -0.50
N GLU A 173 3.55 20.91 0.56
CA GLU A 173 2.84 21.82 1.46
C GLU A 173 3.79 22.82 2.14
N LYS A 174 4.96 22.35 2.61
CA LYS A 174 6.02 23.22 3.15
C LYS A 174 6.55 24.20 2.12
N VAL A 175 6.78 23.75 0.88
CA VAL A 175 7.21 24.61 -0.23
C VAL A 175 6.19 25.72 -0.52
N ILE A 176 4.90 25.39 -0.59
CA ILE A 176 3.83 26.39 -0.77
C ILE A 176 3.88 27.43 0.36
N LYS A 177 4.00 26.99 1.61
CA LYS A 177 4.04 27.90 2.77
C LYS A 177 5.26 28.84 2.70
N THR A 178 6.45 28.30 2.43
CA THR A 178 7.66 29.10 2.27
C THR A 178 7.55 30.07 1.10
N ASN A 179 6.93 29.66 -0.01
CA ASN A 179 6.72 30.54 -1.16
C ASN A 179 5.80 31.72 -0.80
N GLN A 180 4.73 31.48 -0.02
CA GLN A 180 3.85 32.53 0.48
C GLN A 180 4.58 33.53 1.41
N GLU A 181 5.47 33.02 2.27
CA GLU A 181 6.32 33.87 3.12
C GLU A 181 7.23 34.77 2.26
N ILE A 182 7.89 34.20 1.25
CA ILE A 182 8.76 34.96 0.33
C ILE A 182 7.96 36.00 -0.46
N ILE A 183 6.77 35.67 -0.96
CA ILE A 183 5.89 36.61 -1.68
C ILE A 183 5.56 37.82 -0.78
N LYS A 184 5.31 37.58 0.51
CA LYS A 184 5.05 38.63 1.50
C LYS A 184 6.28 39.52 1.73
N ASP A 185 7.47 38.93 1.79
CA ASP A 185 8.72 39.70 1.94
C ASP A 185 9.00 40.58 0.71
N TYR A 186 8.73 40.08 -0.50
CA TYR A 186 8.79 40.88 -1.72
C TYR A 186 7.78 42.03 -1.70
N GLU A 187 6.56 41.80 -1.21
CA GLU A 187 5.55 42.84 -1.07
C GLU A 187 6.00 43.96 -0.14
N LEU A 188 6.54 43.61 1.03
CA LEU A 188 7.11 44.58 1.97
C LEU A 188 8.27 45.38 1.34
N SER A 189 9.17 44.69 0.64
CA SER A 189 10.32 45.34 -0.02
C SER A 189 9.89 46.29 -1.14
N ILE A 190 8.85 45.94 -1.89
CA ILE A 190 8.28 46.81 -2.93
C ILE A 190 7.63 48.04 -2.29
N ASP A 191 6.91 47.88 -1.18
CA ASP A 191 6.26 48.98 -0.47
C ASP A 191 7.26 49.93 0.19
N GLU A 192 8.39 49.42 0.66
CA GLU A 192 9.52 50.25 1.14
C GLU A 192 10.15 51.03 0.00
N GLU A 193 10.50 50.39 -1.13
CA GLU A 193 11.07 51.09 -2.29
C GLU A 193 10.12 52.16 -2.83
N ASN A 194 8.81 51.87 -2.92
CA ASN A 194 7.82 52.86 -3.38
C ASN A 194 7.71 54.06 -2.42
N ARG A 195 7.81 53.82 -1.10
CA ARG A 195 7.83 54.90 -0.09
C ARG A 195 9.07 55.77 -0.25
N GLU A 196 10.25 55.16 -0.34
CA GLU A 196 11.50 55.90 -0.53
C GLU A 196 11.53 56.69 -1.85
N ILE A 197 11.02 56.13 -2.94
CA ILE A 197 10.85 56.83 -4.22
C ILE A 197 9.93 58.05 -4.05
N SER A 198 8.81 57.90 -3.35
CA SER A 198 7.87 58.99 -3.08
C SER A 198 8.53 60.12 -2.29
N ASP A 199 9.27 59.79 -1.23
CA ASP A 199 9.99 60.76 -0.40
C ASP A 199 11.08 61.50 -1.19
N LEU A 200 11.80 60.79 -2.07
CA LEU A 200 12.81 61.39 -2.95
C LEU A 200 12.18 62.31 -4.00
N LYS A 201 11.02 61.96 -4.55
CA LYS A 201 10.26 62.80 -5.49
C LYS A 201 9.75 64.07 -4.81
N GLN A 202 9.28 63.98 -3.56
CA GLN A 202 8.88 65.17 -2.78
C GLN A 202 10.04 66.13 -2.52
N LYS A 203 11.26 65.62 -2.29
CA LYS A 203 12.47 66.45 -2.11
C LYS A 203 12.97 67.13 -3.40
N LEU A 204 12.47 66.68 -4.56
CA LEU A 204 12.76 67.26 -5.88
C LEU A 204 11.73 68.31 -6.31
N SER A 205 10.55 68.32 -5.68
CA SER A 205 9.50 69.33 -5.87
C SER A 205 9.74 70.56 -5.01
#